data_AF-A0AAW3DNJ9-F1
#
_entry.id   AF-A0AAW3DNJ9-F1
#
_cell.length_a   1.000
_cell.length_b   1.000
_cell.length_c   1.000
_cell.angle_alpha   90.00
_cell.angle_beta   90.00
_cell.angle_gamma   90.00
#
_symmetry.space_group_name_H-M   'P 1'
#
loop_
_entity.id
_entity.type
_entity.pdbx_description
1 polymer ?
#
loop_
_entity_poly.entity_id
_entity_poly.type
_entity_poly.pdbx_seq_one_letter_code
_entity_poly.pdbx_strand_id
1 'polypeptide(L)'
;GGFIVLDGETYELKGNWENECESPRYGYDFWYQPRHNVLISSSGIVPKIAGRGFNPNDLKKGVYGRHLYVWNLSCRTITQCFDLGEDSLPLIVKFLHNPDAAEGYVSCALSGVVYRFYKCEAKNWAVEEVIRIPPKEVSGWIMPTMPAFTVDLIISPDDKYLYLCNWWHGDIRQYELSRNCKPRLVGQVFVGGSILRGGPVTVCRDEELKCQPEPLVVKCRRVYGGPSRLQLSLDGKRLYVTNSFYSTWDKQFYPDLVREGSAMLQIDVDTEKGGLTVNKNFLVDFGREPNGPSLAHDIHFPCGDA
;
A
#
# COMPACT_ATOMS: atom_id res chain seq x y z
N GLY A 1 -16.79 -0.60 9.40
CA GLY A 1 -16.35 -1.49 8.32
C GLY A 1 -17.60 -2.01 7.64
N GLY A 2 -17.47 -2.57 6.45
CA GLY A 2 -18.65 -2.92 5.66
C GLY A 2 -18.26 -3.33 4.25
N PHE A 3 -18.92 -4.34 3.68
CA PHE A 3 -18.91 -4.59 2.25
C PHE A 3 -20.30 -4.38 1.69
N ILE A 4 -20.41 -3.66 0.59
CA ILE A 4 -21.64 -3.55 -0.18
C ILE A 4 -21.63 -4.58 -1.31
N VAL A 5 -22.78 -5.17 -1.60
CA VAL A 5 -22.95 -6.10 -2.71
C VAL A 5 -23.78 -5.42 -3.78
N LEU A 6 -23.25 -5.40 -5.00
CA LEU A 6 -23.97 -4.99 -6.20
C LEU A 6 -24.35 -6.24 -7.00
N ASP A 7 -25.49 -6.17 -7.68
CA ASP A 7 -25.87 -7.15 -8.68
C ASP A 7 -24.86 -7.17 -9.84
N GLY A 8 -24.46 -8.37 -10.28
CA GLY A 8 -23.46 -8.52 -11.34
C GLY A 8 -23.93 -8.12 -12.73
N GLU A 9 -25.24 -8.05 -12.97
CA GLU A 9 -25.82 -7.71 -14.29
C GLU A 9 -26.44 -6.31 -14.29
N THR A 10 -27.16 -5.96 -13.23
CA THR A 10 -27.93 -4.71 -13.13
C THR A 10 -27.22 -3.61 -12.37
N TYR A 11 -26.14 -3.93 -11.63
CA TYR A 11 -25.43 -3.02 -10.73
C TYR A 11 -26.29 -2.43 -9.59
N GLU A 12 -27.47 -2.99 -9.35
CA GLU A 12 -28.32 -2.58 -8.24
C GLU A 12 -27.72 -2.97 -6.88
N LEU A 13 -27.86 -2.09 -5.89
CA LEU A 13 -27.44 -2.36 -4.52
C LEU A 13 -28.32 -3.45 -3.88
N LYS A 14 -27.71 -4.57 -3.50
CA LYS A 14 -28.38 -5.67 -2.77
C LYS A 14 -28.32 -5.53 -1.25
N GLY A 15 -27.47 -4.64 -0.75
CA GLY A 15 -27.25 -4.40 0.67
C GLY A 15 -25.84 -4.79 1.11
N ASN A 16 -25.68 -5.05 2.40
CA ASN A 16 -24.39 -5.43 2.97
C ASN A 16 -24.11 -6.92 2.81
N TRP A 17 -22.84 -7.28 2.69
CA TRP A 17 -22.43 -8.69 2.59
C TRP A 17 -22.43 -9.39 3.95
N GLU A 18 -21.99 -8.70 5.00
CA GLU A 18 -21.89 -9.25 6.36
C GLU A 18 -23.26 -9.59 6.95
N ASN A 19 -23.31 -10.59 7.83
CA ASN A 19 -24.48 -10.79 8.68
C ASN A 19 -24.63 -9.63 9.70
N GLU A 20 -25.87 -9.25 10.02
CA GLU A 20 -26.22 -8.01 10.73
C GLU A 20 -25.48 -7.76 12.07
N CYS A 21 -25.01 -8.81 12.74
CA CYS A 21 -24.35 -8.72 14.05
C CYS A 21 -22.81 -8.64 14.00
N GLU A 22 -22.18 -8.66 12.82
CA GLU A 22 -20.72 -8.88 12.71
C GLU A 22 -19.95 -7.79 11.97
N SER A 23 -20.52 -6.58 11.85
CA SER A 23 -19.84 -5.47 11.18
C SER A 23 -18.67 -4.96 12.04
N PRO A 24 -17.40 -5.07 11.56
CA PRO A 24 -16.27 -4.53 12.27
C PRO A 24 -16.39 -3.01 12.33
N ARG A 25 -15.86 -2.41 13.41
CA ARG A 25 -15.90 -0.96 13.58
C ARG A 25 -15.23 -0.21 12.41
N TYR A 26 -14.20 -0.79 11.82
CA TYR A 26 -13.38 -0.21 10.75
C TYR A 26 -13.30 -1.15 9.54
N GLY A 27 -12.94 -0.61 8.37
CA GLY A 27 -12.71 -1.36 7.14
C GLY A 27 -11.91 -0.51 6.15
N TYR A 28 -11.11 -1.14 5.30
CA TYR A 28 -10.36 -0.46 4.24
C TYR A 28 -10.30 -1.30 2.97
N ASP A 29 -9.58 -2.42 3.04
CA ASP A 29 -9.37 -3.32 1.91
C ASP A 29 -9.78 -4.75 2.28
N PHE A 30 -10.00 -5.56 1.26
CA PHE A 30 -10.23 -6.99 1.41
C PHE A 30 -9.76 -7.79 0.20
N TRP A 31 -9.45 -9.05 0.46
CA TRP A 31 -9.22 -10.05 -0.57
C TRP A 31 -9.82 -11.37 -0.12
N TYR A 32 -10.15 -12.24 -1.07
CA TYR A 32 -10.76 -13.54 -0.77
C TYR A 32 -10.11 -14.67 -1.56
N GLN A 33 -10.15 -15.88 -1.00
CA GLN A 33 -9.63 -17.09 -1.62
C GLN A 33 -10.69 -18.19 -1.55
N PRO A 34 -11.53 -18.36 -2.61
CA PRO A 34 -12.70 -19.24 -2.56
C PRO A 34 -12.39 -20.70 -2.27
N ARG A 35 -11.27 -21.24 -2.79
CA ARG A 35 -10.86 -22.64 -2.51
C ARG A 35 -10.63 -22.92 -1.03
N HIS A 36 -10.32 -21.87 -0.26
CA HIS A 36 -10.13 -21.93 1.19
C HIS A 36 -11.32 -21.44 1.99
N ASN A 37 -12.42 -21.03 1.33
CA ASN A 37 -13.64 -20.47 1.91
C ASN A 37 -13.35 -19.29 2.87
N VAL A 38 -12.43 -18.40 2.46
CA VAL A 38 -11.96 -17.30 3.31
C VAL A 38 -12.07 -15.95 2.60
N LEU A 39 -12.42 -14.93 3.37
CA LEU A 39 -12.15 -13.53 3.05
C LEU A 39 -11.28 -12.95 4.18
N ILE A 40 -10.34 -12.11 3.83
CA ILE A 40 -9.48 -11.37 4.76
C ILE A 40 -9.72 -9.89 4.53
N SER A 41 -9.91 -9.11 5.59
CA SER A 41 -10.08 -7.66 5.48
C SER A 41 -9.29 -6.90 6.53
N SER A 42 -8.85 -5.70 6.17
CA SER A 42 -8.06 -4.81 7.02
C SER A 42 -8.90 -3.71 7.66
N SER A 43 -8.43 -3.20 8.81
CA SER A 43 -8.96 -1.98 9.41
C SER A 43 -8.20 -0.73 8.93
N GLY A 44 -8.88 0.20 8.26
CA GLY A 44 -8.27 1.47 7.86
C GLY A 44 -8.36 2.59 8.88
N ILE A 45 -8.50 3.80 8.35
CA ILE A 45 -8.70 5.03 9.11
C ILE A 45 -10.19 5.29 9.42
N VAL A 46 -10.46 6.14 10.41
CA VAL A 46 -11.79 6.73 10.63
C VAL A 46 -11.99 7.94 9.71
N PRO A 47 -12.80 7.87 8.63
CA PRO A 47 -12.83 8.92 7.61
C PRO A 47 -13.30 10.29 8.15
N LYS A 48 -14.23 10.30 9.11
CA LYS A 48 -14.75 11.55 9.72
C LYS A 48 -13.68 12.38 10.45
N ILE A 49 -12.61 11.72 10.91
CA ILE A 49 -11.52 12.34 11.67
C ILE A 49 -10.29 12.44 10.75
N ALA A 50 -9.70 11.30 10.42
CA ALA A 50 -8.47 11.21 9.65
C ALA A 50 -8.64 11.60 8.17
N GLY A 51 -9.86 11.58 7.61
CA GLY A 51 -10.09 12.02 6.23
C GLY A 51 -9.91 13.53 6.03
N ARG A 52 -9.81 14.33 7.11
CA ARG A 52 -9.55 15.78 7.03
C ARG A 52 -8.07 16.12 6.97
N GLY A 53 -7.21 15.15 7.26
CA GLY A 53 -5.75 15.30 7.37
C GLY A 53 -5.22 14.44 8.51
N PHE A 54 -3.93 14.12 8.44
CA PHE A 54 -3.23 13.41 9.49
C PHE A 54 -2.95 14.34 10.68
N ASN A 55 -3.23 13.86 11.88
CA ASN A 55 -2.92 14.57 13.12
C ASN A 55 -2.20 13.61 14.09
N PRO A 56 -0.96 13.92 14.52
CA PRO A 56 -0.26 13.09 15.50
C PRO A 56 -1.01 12.96 16.83
N ASN A 57 -1.83 13.95 17.20
CA ASN A 57 -2.63 13.88 18.41
C ASN A 57 -3.73 12.82 18.34
N ASP A 58 -4.04 12.27 17.17
CA ASP A 58 -5.02 11.20 17.01
C ASP A 58 -4.44 9.79 17.20
N LEU A 59 -3.11 9.68 17.31
CA LEU A 59 -2.43 8.45 17.71
C LEU A 59 -2.93 8.02 19.09
N LYS A 60 -3.06 6.70 19.29
CA LYS A 60 -3.52 6.02 20.51
C LYS A 60 -4.97 6.30 20.88
N LYS A 61 -5.73 7.00 20.02
CA LYS A 61 -7.16 7.27 20.21
C LYS A 61 -8.06 6.32 19.41
N GLY A 62 -7.48 5.32 18.75
CA GLY A 62 -8.19 4.37 17.91
C GLY A 62 -8.73 4.97 16.60
N VAL A 63 -8.15 6.08 16.15
CA VAL A 63 -8.46 6.73 14.86
C VAL A 63 -7.80 5.98 13.69
N TYR A 64 -6.64 5.39 13.94
CA TYR A 64 -5.92 4.52 13.01
C TYR A 64 -6.16 3.06 13.41
N GLY A 65 -6.64 2.26 12.46
CA GLY A 65 -6.95 0.85 12.68
C GLY A 65 -5.73 0.02 13.07
N ARG A 66 -5.98 -1.18 13.59
CA ARG A 66 -4.94 -2.16 13.97
C ARG A 66 -5.32 -3.62 13.75
N HIS A 67 -6.50 -3.90 13.21
CA HIS A 67 -7.04 -5.24 13.14
C HIS A 67 -7.00 -5.81 11.73
N LEU A 68 -6.74 -7.12 11.66
CA LEU A 68 -6.99 -7.96 10.49
C LEU A 68 -8.11 -8.93 10.85
N TYR A 69 -9.12 -9.01 9.98
CA TYR A 69 -10.28 -9.86 10.19
C TYR A 69 -10.25 -11.05 9.22
N VAL A 70 -10.47 -12.24 9.76
CA VAL A 70 -10.64 -13.47 8.99
C VAL A 70 -12.12 -13.82 8.98
N TRP A 71 -12.66 -14.04 7.79
CA TRP A 71 -14.06 -14.32 7.57
C TRP A 71 -14.25 -15.69 6.96
N ASN A 72 -15.28 -16.40 7.38
CA ASN A 72 -15.86 -17.48 6.59
C ASN A 72 -16.63 -16.86 5.42
N LEU A 73 -16.13 -17.06 4.20
CA LEU A 73 -16.68 -16.44 3.00
C LEU A 73 -18.14 -16.86 2.74
N SER A 74 -18.45 -18.14 2.89
CA SER A 74 -19.81 -18.65 2.63
C SER A 74 -20.79 -18.21 3.73
N CYS A 75 -20.37 -18.27 4.99
CA CYS A 75 -21.23 -17.93 6.12
C CYS A 75 -21.36 -16.43 6.36
N ARG A 76 -20.46 -15.61 5.80
CA ARG A 76 -20.41 -14.14 5.97
C ARG A 76 -20.20 -13.74 7.44
N THR A 77 -19.33 -14.48 8.12
CA THR A 77 -19.05 -14.30 9.55
C THR A 77 -17.56 -14.21 9.84
N ILE A 78 -17.16 -13.34 10.76
CA ILE A 78 -15.81 -13.24 11.32
C ILE A 78 -15.52 -14.48 12.16
N THR A 79 -14.47 -15.20 11.81
CA THR A 79 -13.98 -16.36 12.57
C THR A 79 -12.79 -16.03 13.45
N GLN A 80 -11.95 -15.06 13.05
CA GLN A 80 -10.79 -14.61 13.83
C GLN A 80 -10.54 -13.11 13.63
N CYS A 81 -9.94 -12.48 14.65
CA CYS A 81 -9.49 -11.10 14.63
C CYS A 81 -8.09 -11.04 15.22
N PHE A 82 -7.14 -10.46 14.48
CA PHE A 82 -5.77 -10.25 14.95
C PHE A 82 -5.51 -8.78 15.21
N ASP A 83 -4.95 -8.46 16.38
CA ASP A 83 -4.37 -7.14 16.64
C ASP A 83 -2.92 -7.11 16.11
N LEU A 84 -2.66 -6.24 15.14
CA LEU A 84 -1.38 -6.04 14.47
C LEU A 84 -0.53 -4.93 15.11
N GLY A 85 -0.98 -4.37 16.22
CA GLY A 85 -0.28 -3.37 17.02
C GLY A 85 -0.91 -1.99 16.95
N GLU A 86 -0.71 -1.23 18.03
CA GLU A 86 -1.28 0.11 18.18
C GLU A 86 -0.92 1.07 17.05
N ASP A 87 -1.95 1.65 16.44
CA ASP A 87 -1.87 2.55 15.29
C ASP A 87 -1.08 1.97 14.11
N SER A 88 -1.06 0.64 13.94
CA SER A 88 -0.34 -0.01 12.83
C SER A 88 -0.88 0.40 11.45
N LEU A 89 -2.18 0.68 11.36
CA LEU A 89 -2.90 1.08 10.14
C LEU A 89 -2.72 0.07 8.98
N PRO A 90 -3.29 -1.15 9.10
CA PRO A 90 -3.30 -2.11 7.99
C PRO A 90 -4.15 -1.57 6.82
N LEU A 91 -3.54 -1.47 5.64
CA LEU A 91 -4.20 -0.98 4.43
C LEU A 91 -4.43 -2.12 3.45
N ILE A 92 -3.42 -2.55 2.69
CA ILE A 92 -3.61 -3.44 1.54
C ILE A 92 -3.45 -4.91 1.93
N VAL A 93 -4.41 -5.73 1.52
CA VAL A 93 -4.46 -7.19 1.72
C VAL A 93 -4.31 -7.87 0.36
N LYS A 94 -3.30 -8.74 0.20
CA LYS A 94 -3.12 -9.56 -1.00
C LYS A 94 -2.93 -11.02 -0.63
N PHE A 95 -3.70 -11.92 -1.24
CA PHE A 95 -3.34 -13.33 -1.27
C PHE A 95 -2.27 -13.60 -2.32
N LEU A 96 -1.55 -14.71 -2.17
CA LEU A 96 -0.85 -15.30 -3.31
C LEU A 96 -1.86 -15.64 -4.41
N HIS A 97 -1.45 -15.49 -5.66
CA HIS A 97 -2.26 -15.74 -6.85
C HIS A 97 -2.61 -17.21 -7.02
N ASN A 98 -1.71 -18.12 -6.62
CA ASN A 98 -1.99 -19.55 -6.66
C ASN A 98 -3.24 -19.87 -5.81
N PRO A 99 -4.33 -20.36 -6.42
CA PRO A 99 -5.60 -20.59 -5.72
C PRO A 99 -5.51 -21.67 -4.65
N ASP A 100 -4.50 -22.54 -4.69
CA ASP A 100 -4.25 -23.56 -3.67
C ASP A 100 -3.42 -23.03 -2.49
N ALA A 101 -2.77 -21.88 -2.63
CA ALA A 101 -2.05 -21.25 -1.54
C ALA A 101 -3.03 -20.72 -0.48
N ALA A 102 -2.75 -21.06 0.78
CA ALA A 102 -3.54 -20.66 1.93
C ALA A 102 -2.84 -19.56 2.72
N GLU A 103 -2.31 -18.56 2.02
CA GLU A 103 -1.49 -17.51 2.60
C GLU A 103 -1.52 -16.22 1.77
N GLY A 104 -1.12 -15.13 2.41
CA GLY A 104 -1.03 -13.80 1.82
C GLY A 104 -0.37 -12.81 2.76
N TYR A 105 -0.45 -11.54 2.42
CA TYR A 105 0.25 -10.45 3.10
C TYR A 105 -0.66 -9.25 3.33
N VAL A 106 -0.44 -8.55 4.43
CA VAL A 106 -1.04 -7.25 4.72
C VAL A 106 0.03 -6.22 5.05
N SER A 107 -0.04 -5.05 4.41
CA SER A 107 0.85 -3.92 4.71
C SER A 107 0.22 -3.00 5.75
N CYS A 108 1.02 -2.59 6.74
CA CYS A 108 0.63 -1.66 7.79
C CYS A 108 1.36 -0.34 7.60
N ALA A 109 0.63 0.70 7.19
CA ALA A 109 1.22 1.95 6.72
C ALA A 109 2.01 2.66 7.83
N LEU A 110 1.40 2.85 9.00
CA LEU A 110 2.01 3.64 10.08
C LEU A 110 3.08 2.86 10.85
N SER A 111 2.95 1.55 11.03
CA SER A 111 4.00 0.75 11.67
C SER A 111 5.17 0.42 10.74
N GLY A 112 4.98 0.51 9.41
CA GLY A 112 5.98 0.11 8.42
C GLY A 112 6.24 -1.40 8.40
N VAL A 113 5.28 -2.20 8.87
CA VAL A 113 5.38 -3.66 8.97
C VAL A 113 4.52 -4.32 7.90
N VAL A 114 5.03 -5.40 7.31
CA VAL A 114 4.23 -6.34 6.53
C VAL A 114 4.09 -7.63 7.34
N TYR A 115 2.84 -8.06 7.52
CA TYR A 115 2.52 -9.35 8.11
C TYR A 115 2.16 -10.35 7.02
N ARG A 116 2.61 -11.59 7.18
CA ARG A 116 2.08 -12.73 6.44
C ARG A 116 0.94 -13.33 7.25
N PHE A 117 -0.21 -13.53 6.63
CA PHE A 117 -1.28 -14.36 7.18
C PHE A 117 -1.28 -15.70 6.45
N TYR A 118 -1.46 -16.79 7.18
CA TYR A 118 -1.43 -18.13 6.61
C TYR A 118 -2.30 -19.10 7.41
N LYS A 119 -2.78 -20.15 6.74
CA LYS A 119 -3.56 -21.22 7.36
C LYS A 119 -2.65 -22.22 8.05
N CYS A 120 -2.83 -22.43 9.35
CA CYS A 120 -2.11 -23.41 10.15
C CYS A 120 -2.94 -24.71 10.32
N GLU A 121 -2.39 -25.67 11.08
CA GLU A 121 -3.08 -26.93 11.38
C GLU A 121 -4.46 -26.67 12.02
N ALA A 122 -5.42 -27.58 11.80
CA ALA A 122 -6.82 -27.47 12.23
C ALA A 122 -7.68 -26.36 11.57
N LYS A 123 -7.32 -25.88 10.37
CA LYS A 123 -8.08 -24.88 9.58
C LYS A 123 -8.13 -23.47 10.20
N ASN A 124 -7.32 -23.19 11.20
CA ASN A 124 -7.17 -21.85 11.76
C ASN A 124 -6.16 -21.02 10.94
N TRP A 125 -6.20 -19.70 11.09
CA TRP A 125 -5.22 -18.78 10.54
C TRP A 125 -4.25 -18.30 11.63
N ALA A 126 -3.06 -17.91 11.21
CA ALA A 126 -2.04 -17.26 12.02
C ALA A 126 -1.47 -16.06 11.26
N VAL A 127 -0.84 -15.14 12.00
CA VAL A 127 -0.13 -13.98 11.45
C VAL A 127 1.30 -13.94 11.99
N GLU A 128 2.25 -13.59 11.14
CA GLU A 128 3.64 -13.39 11.53
C GLU A 128 4.25 -12.16 10.85
N GLU A 129 5.13 -11.45 11.58
CA GLU A 129 5.89 -10.34 11.02
C GLU A 129 6.99 -10.86 10.08
N VAL A 130 6.95 -10.41 8.83
CA VAL A 130 7.88 -10.87 7.79
C VAL A 130 8.77 -9.76 7.23
N ILE A 131 8.30 -8.51 7.21
CA ILE A 131 9.09 -7.34 6.77
C ILE A 131 8.88 -6.20 7.78
N ARG A 132 9.96 -5.52 8.14
CA ARG A 132 9.93 -4.26 8.89
C ARG A 132 10.79 -3.22 8.19
N ILE A 133 10.16 -2.10 7.84
CA ILE A 133 10.83 -0.94 7.27
C ILE A 133 11.05 0.06 8.42
N PRO A 134 12.31 0.35 8.80
CA PRO A 134 12.58 1.17 9.97
C PRO A 134 12.13 2.62 9.74
N PRO A 135 11.51 3.27 10.74
CA PRO A 135 11.24 4.70 10.67
C PRO A 135 12.55 5.49 10.67
N LYS A 136 12.51 6.71 10.14
CA LYS A 136 13.66 7.62 10.09
C LYS A 136 13.50 8.71 11.15
N GLU A 137 14.56 9.04 11.88
CA GLU A 137 14.53 10.22 12.77
C GLU A 137 14.70 11.48 11.91
N VAL A 138 13.80 12.45 12.07
CA VAL A 138 13.71 13.61 11.18
C VAL A 138 13.48 14.91 11.94
N SER A 139 13.86 16.02 11.32
CA SER A 139 13.47 17.38 11.72
C SER A 139 12.82 18.12 10.55
N GLY A 140 12.04 19.17 10.85
CA GLY A 140 11.23 19.87 9.83
C GLY A 140 9.96 19.09 9.42
N TRP A 141 9.52 18.14 10.25
CA TRP A 141 8.33 17.29 10.01
C TRP A 141 7.37 17.33 11.20
N ILE A 142 6.13 16.89 10.99
CA ILE A 142 5.04 16.93 11.99
C ILE A 142 5.24 15.93 13.16
N MET A 143 6.17 14.98 13.02
CA MET A 143 6.56 13.99 14.02
C MET A 143 8.08 13.88 14.10
N PRO A 144 8.67 13.48 15.25
CA PRO A 144 10.11 13.30 15.39
C PRO A 144 10.65 12.10 14.61
N THR A 145 9.79 11.12 14.35
CA THR A 145 10.09 9.94 13.53
C THR A 145 9.10 9.86 12.36
N MET A 146 9.62 9.52 11.19
CA MET A 146 8.86 9.35 9.97
C MET A 146 8.79 7.86 9.62
N PRO A 147 7.62 7.20 9.79
CA PRO A 147 7.45 5.84 9.30
C PRO A 147 7.47 5.81 7.78
N ALA A 148 7.65 4.62 7.21
CA ALA A 148 7.66 4.43 5.75
C ALA A 148 6.36 4.91 5.09
N PHE A 149 5.24 4.67 5.78
CA PHE A 149 3.90 4.88 5.26
C PHE A 149 3.64 4.03 4.01
N THR A 150 3.70 2.70 4.20
CA THR A 150 3.47 1.72 3.13
C THR A 150 2.00 1.71 2.73
N VAL A 151 1.68 2.27 1.56
CA VAL A 151 0.28 2.52 1.14
C VAL A 151 -0.23 1.53 0.11
N ASP A 152 0.67 0.79 -0.53
CA ASP A 152 0.29 -0.24 -1.49
C ASP A 152 1.26 -1.42 -1.50
N LEU A 153 0.72 -2.58 -1.90
CA LEU A 153 1.38 -3.87 -1.97
C LEU A 153 0.74 -4.70 -3.08
N ILE A 154 1.56 -5.25 -3.98
CA ILE A 154 1.12 -6.17 -5.03
C ILE A 154 2.08 -7.37 -5.13
N ILE A 155 1.60 -8.47 -5.69
CA ILE A 155 2.35 -9.72 -5.81
C ILE A 155 2.48 -10.06 -7.30
N SER A 156 3.65 -10.52 -7.74
CA SER A 156 3.84 -10.95 -9.13
C SER A 156 2.93 -12.14 -9.47
N PRO A 157 2.40 -12.24 -10.70
CA PRO A 157 1.50 -13.33 -11.10
C PRO A 157 2.02 -14.75 -10.85
N ASP A 158 3.34 -14.92 -10.75
CA ASP A 158 4.01 -16.19 -10.48
C ASP A 158 4.35 -16.42 -8.99
N ASP A 159 3.85 -15.56 -8.10
CA ASP A 159 4.05 -15.59 -6.64
C ASP A 159 5.51 -15.51 -6.18
N LYS A 160 6.44 -15.06 -7.04
CA LYS A 160 7.87 -14.97 -6.70
C LYS A 160 8.29 -13.65 -6.09
N TYR A 161 7.58 -12.57 -6.36
CA TYR A 161 7.95 -11.24 -5.89
C TYR A 161 6.78 -10.51 -5.25
N LEU A 162 7.08 -9.77 -4.20
CA LEU A 162 6.19 -8.81 -3.57
C LEU A 162 6.76 -7.42 -3.81
N TYR A 163 5.93 -6.52 -4.31
CA TYR A 163 6.27 -5.11 -4.50
C TYR A 163 5.46 -4.29 -3.51
N LEU A 164 6.07 -3.30 -2.90
CA LEU A 164 5.38 -2.33 -2.05
C LEU A 164 5.94 -0.94 -2.28
N CYS A 165 5.17 0.09 -1.95
CA CYS A 165 5.61 1.47 -2.01
C CYS A 165 5.37 2.21 -0.70
N ASN A 166 6.34 3.06 -0.36
CA ASN A 166 6.36 3.84 0.87
C ASN A 166 6.14 5.31 0.53
N TRP A 167 4.97 5.82 0.82
CA TRP A 167 4.57 7.15 0.37
C TRP A 167 5.44 8.24 1.00
N TRP A 168 5.72 8.15 2.31
CA TRP A 168 6.54 9.16 3.01
C TRP A 168 8.03 9.02 2.74
N HIS A 169 8.56 7.80 2.69
CA HIS A 169 9.98 7.59 2.35
C HIS A 169 10.26 7.82 0.85
N GLY A 170 9.27 7.65 -0.01
CA GLY A 170 9.40 7.94 -1.43
C GLY A 170 9.94 6.80 -2.28
N ASP A 171 10.07 5.59 -1.73
CA ASP A 171 10.66 4.44 -2.41
C ASP A 171 9.65 3.33 -2.72
N ILE A 172 9.99 2.57 -3.75
CA ILE A 172 9.36 1.31 -4.12
C ILE A 172 10.38 0.21 -3.84
N ARG A 173 9.92 -0.89 -3.24
CA ARG A 173 10.73 -2.05 -2.89
C ARG A 173 10.23 -3.30 -3.58
N GLN A 174 11.15 -4.16 -3.98
CA GLN A 174 10.91 -5.50 -4.48
C GLN A 174 11.50 -6.50 -3.50
N TYR A 175 10.66 -7.41 -3.02
CA TYR A 175 11.03 -8.51 -2.15
C TYR A 175 10.85 -9.83 -2.86
N GLU A 176 11.86 -10.69 -2.82
CA GLU A 176 11.76 -12.08 -3.25
C GLU A 176 10.98 -12.89 -2.21
N LEU A 177 9.97 -13.61 -2.66
CA LEU A 177 9.18 -14.56 -1.88
C LEU A 177 9.73 -15.97 -2.05
N SER A 178 9.86 -16.69 -0.94
CA SER A 178 10.24 -18.10 -0.96
C SER A 178 9.46 -18.85 0.11
N ARG A 179 9.08 -20.11 -0.17
CA ARG A 179 8.16 -20.88 0.70
C ARG A 179 8.61 -21.01 2.16
N ASN A 180 9.91 -20.94 2.42
CA ASN A 180 10.51 -21.27 3.73
C ASN A 180 11.40 -20.16 4.31
N CYS A 181 11.46 -18.98 3.69
CA CYS A 181 12.25 -17.87 4.23
C CYS A 181 11.46 -16.58 4.25
N LYS A 182 11.81 -15.69 5.18
CA LYS A 182 11.27 -14.33 5.21
C LYS A 182 11.58 -13.63 3.88
N PRO A 183 10.67 -12.77 3.37
CA PRO A 183 10.89 -12.03 2.14
C PRO A 183 12.21 -11.27 2.18
N ARG A 184 12.97 -11.35 1.09
CA ARG A 184 14.31 -10.76 1.00
C ARG A 184 14.28 -9.55 0.08
N LEU A 185 14.75 -8.39 0.53
CA LEU A 185 14.85 -7.20 -0.32
C LEU A 185 15.85 -7.45 -1.45
N VAL A 186 15.39 -7.30 -2.70
CA VAL A 186 16.21 -7.51 -3.91
C VAL A 186 16.25 -6.31 -4.84
N GLY A 187 15.38 -5.32 -4.63
CA GLY A 187 15.37 -4.08 -5.40
C GLY A 187 14.75 -2.95 -4.62
N GLN A 188 15.27 -1.74 -4.81
CA GLN A 188 14.74 -0.51 -4.23
C GLN A 188 14.99 0.66 -5.19
N VAL A 189 14.00 1.53 -5.36
CA VAL A 189 14.13 2.74 -6.17
C VAL A 189 13.37 3.90 -5.55
N PHE A 190 13.98 5.09 -5.53
CA PHE A 190 13.34 6.31 -5.04
C PHE A 190 12.69 7.08 -6.19
N VAL A 191 11.42 7.44 -6.02
CA VAL A 191 10.62 8.15 -7.02
C VAL A 191 9.88 9.37 -6.45
N GLY A 192 10.30 9.87 -5.29
CA GLY A 192 9.72 11.03 -4.64
C GLY A 192 9.91 10.99 -3.13
N GLY A 193 8.85 11.32 -2.39
CA GLY A 193 8.77 11.25 -0.93
C GLY A 193 9.17 12.53 -0.21
N SER A 194 9.08 12.48 1.12
CA SER A 194 9.37 13.61 2.00
C SER A 194 10.85 13.75 2.34
N ILE A 195 11.65 12.69 2.16
CA ILE A 195 13.06 12.66 2.57
C ILE A 195 14.03 13.08 1.46
N LEU A 196 13.56 13.76 0.42
CA LEU A 196 14.41 14.23 -0.68
C LEU A 196 15.44 15.27 -0.19
N ARG A 197 16.65 15.21 -0.77
CA ARG A 197 17.71 16.18 -0.53
C ARG A 197 17.26 17.59 -0.90
N GLY A 198 17.57 18.56 -0.04
CA GLY A 198 17.19 19.96 -0.22
C GLY A 198 15.69 20.23 -0.04
N GLY A 199 14.92 19.25 0.43
CA GLY A 199 13.53 19.42 0.85
C GLY A 199 13.42 20.05 2.25
N PRO A 200 12.18 20.27 2.74
CA PRO A 200 11.93 20.87 4.05
C PRO A 200 12.26 19.93 5.22
N VAL A 201 12.42 18.63 4.96
CA VAL A 201 12.71 17.61 5.97
C VAL A 201 14.20 17.26 5.94
N THR A 202 14.84 17.28 7.11
CA THR A 202 16.20 16.78 7.29
C THR A 202 16.15 15.44 7.99
N VAL A 203 16.79 14.42 7.41
CA VAL A 203 16.94 13.11 8.03
C VAL A 203 18.13 13.14 8.98
N CYS A 204 17.86 13.02 10.28
CA CYS A 204 18.85 13.06 11.35
C CYS A 204 19.51 11.69 11.57
N ARG A 205 18.73 10.61 11.41
CA ARG A 205 19.20 9.23 11.52
C ARG A 205 18.42 8.32 10.59
N ASP A 206 19.15 7.49 9.85
CA ASP A 206 18.64 6.49 8.93
C ASP A 206 19.48 5.23 9.05
N GLU A 207 18.83 4.08 9.23
CA GLU A 207 19.49 2.78 9.35
C GLU A 207 19.81 2.16 7.97
N GLU A 208 19.14 2.61 6.92
CA GLU A 208 19.21 2.03 5.58
C GLU A 208 20.00 2.90 4.61
N LEU A 209 19.80 4.24 4.64
CA LEU A 209 20.42 5.16 3.69
C LEU A 209 21.58 5.94 4.31
N LYS A 210 22.65 6.10 3.54
CA LYS A 210 23.79 6.95 3.91
C LYS A 210 23.53 8.44 3.67
N CYS A 211 22.61 8.77 2.77
CA CYS A 211 22.27 10.15 2.43
C CYS A 211 20.85 10.23 1.86
N GLN A 212 20.24 11.41 1.97
CA GLN A 212 18.92 11.67 1.40
C GLN A 212 18.94 11.57 -0.14
N PRO A 213 17.93 10.91 -0.75
CA PRO A 213 17.81 10.72 -2.20
C PRO A 213 17.62 12.04 -2.95
N GLU A 214 18.07 12.08 -4.20
CA GLU A 214 17.88 13.26 -5.07
C GLU A 214 16.43 13.37 -5.56
N PRO A 215 15.92 14.61 -5.77
CA PRO A 215 14.64 14.80 -6.45
C PRO A 215 14.62 14.13 -7.84
N LEU A 216 13.54 13.41 -8.12
CA LEU A 216 13.37 12.74 -9.41
C LEU A 216 12.90 13.74 -10.48
N VAL A 217 13.63 13.81 -11.58
CA VAL A 217 13.20 14.47 -12.82
C VAL A 217 13.12 13.43 -13.94
N VAL A 218 11.99 13.43 -14.65
CA VAL A 218 11.73 12.56 -15.83
C VAL A 218 11.15 13.44 -16.93
N LYS A 219 11.68 13.36 -18.14
CA LYS A 219 11.24 14.16 -19.32
C LYS A 219 11.05 15.66 -18.98
N CYS A 220 12.04 16.26 -18.30
CA CYS A 220 12.05 17.67 -17.87
C CYS A 220 10.95 18.07 -16.87
N ARG A 221 10.22 17.10 -16.30
CA ARG A 221 9.25 17.31 -15.22
C ARG A 221 9.81 16.79 -13.90
N ARG A 222 9.78 17.62 -12.86
CA ARG A 222 10.04 17.17 -11.48
C ARG A 222 8.84 16.36 -10.99
N VAL A 223 9.11 15.19 -10.42
CA VAL A 223 8.09 14.37 -9.76
C VAL A 223 7.96 14.86 -8.31
N TYR A 224 6.75 15.26 -7.94
CA TYR A 224 6.37 15.62 -6.57
C TYR A 224 5.56 14.47 -5.94
N GLY A 225 5.32 14.52 -4.63
CA GLY A 225 4.64 13.44 -3.94
C GLY A 225 5.54 12.24 -3.68
N GLY A 226 4.95 11.16 -3.15
CA GLY A 226 5.58 9.85 -3.02
C GLY A 226 4.80 8.79 -3.82
N PRO A 227 5.39 7.62 -4.09
CA PRO A 227 4.69 6.55 -4.77
C PRO A 227 3.50 6.08 -3.95
N SER A 228 2.36 5.85 -4.61
CA SER A 228 1.08 5.56 -3.94
C SER A 228 0.40 4.30 -4.46
N ARG A 229 0.08 4.21 -5.75
CA ARG A 229 -0.56 3.00 -6.31
C ARG A 229 0.35 2.32 -7.31
N LEU A 230 0.44 1.00 -7.22
CA LEU A 230 1.27 0.13 -8.02
C LEU A 230 0.41 -0.73 -8.93
N GLN A 231 0.85 -0.92 -10.17
CA GLN A 231 0.29 -1.93 -11.05
C GLN A 231 1.37 -2.64 -11.85
N LEU A 232 1.45 -3.96 -11.72
CA LEU A 232 2.44 -4.77 -12.43
C LEU A 232 1.86 -5.32 -13.73
N SER A 233 2.66 -5.30 -14.79
CA SER A 233 2.34 -5.98 -16.04
C SER A 233 2.27 -7.50 -15.86
N LEU A 234 1.47 -8.18 -16.69
CA LEU A 234 1.30 -9.64 -16.63
C LEU A 234 2.62 -10.42 -16.81
N ASP A 235 3.57 -9.88 -17.56
CA ASP A 235 4.90 -10.49 -17.72
C ASP A 235 5.88 -10.18 -16.57
N GLY A 236 5.44 -9.40 -15.57
CA GLY A 236 6.22 -9.00 -14.40
C GLY A 236 7.33 -7.98 -14.65
N LYS A 237 7.52 -7.51 -15.88
CA LYS A 237 8.69 -6.71 -16.27
C LYS A 237 8.51 -5.20 -16.14
N ARG A 238 7.27 -4.72 -16.01
CA ARG A 238 6.93 -3.29 -15.97
C ARG A 238 6.01 -3.03 -14.80
N LEU A 239 6.50 -2.25 -13.85
CA LEU A 239 5.73 -1.80 -12.69
C LEU A 239 5.37 -0.34 -12.90
N TYR A 240 4.08 -0.04 -12.98
CA TYR A 240 3.57 1.32 -13.10
C TYR A 240 3.24 1.86 -11.72
N VAL A 241 3.46 3.16 -11.54
CA VAL A 241 3.22 3.82 -10.26
C VAL A 241 2.64 5.22 -10.44
N THR A 242 1.59 5.54 -9.69
CA THR A 242 1.08 6.90 -9.49
C THR A 242 1.47 7.43 -8.11
N ASN A 243 1.31 8.74 -7.88
CA ASN A 243 1.88 9.43 -6.71
C ASN A 243 0.87 10.20 -5.83
N SER A 244 -0.44 10.07 -6.07
CA SER A 244 -1.49 10.59 -5.18
C SER A 244 -2.06 9.48 -4.28
N PHE A 245 -2.23 9.79 -3.00
CA PHE A 245 -2.78 8.85 -2.01
C PHE A 245 -4.20 9.25 -1.61
N TYR A 246 -4.38 10.45 -1.05
CA TYR A 246 -5.69 10.92 -0.62
C TYR A 246 -5.66 12.44 -0.57
N SER A 247 -6.55 13.10 -1.29
CA SER A 247 -6.40 14.53 -1.63
C SER A 247 -6.15 15.47 -0.44
N THR A 248 -6.76 15.24 0.72
CA THR A 248 -6.51 16.06 1.92
C THR A 248 -5.13 15.82 2.52
N TRP A 249 -4.62 14.59 2.46
CA TRP A 249 -3.29 14.22 2.91
C TRP A 249 -2.24 14.65 1.89
N ASP A 250 -2.52 14.50 0.60
CA ASP A 250 -1.68 15.02 -0.49
C ASP A 250 -1.47 16.53 -0.31
N LYS A 251 -2.54 17.29 -0.04
CA LYS A 251 -2.45 18.72 0.23
C LYS A 251 -1.61 19.05 1.47
N GLN A 252 -1.70 18.22 2.51
CA GLN A 252 -0.98 18.43 3.77
C GLN A 252 0.52 18.15 3.63
N PHE A 253 0.89 17.04 2.96
CA PHE A 253 2.26 16.55 2.94
C PHE A 253 3.00 16.88 1.65
N TYR A 254 2.29 17.01 0.54
CA TYR A 254 2.82 17.28 -0.79
C TYR A 254 1.99 18.38 -1.49
N PRO A 255 1.93 19.61 -0.96
CA PRO A 255 1.15 20.69 -1.58
C PRO A 255 1.56 20.97 -3.05
N ASP A 256 2.84 20.76 -3.38
CA ASP A 256 3.33 20.87 -4.76
C ASP A 256 2.77 19.78 -5.68
N LEU A 257 2.49 18.57 -5.19
CA LEU A 257 1.81 17.52 -5.97
C LEU A 257 0.42 18.00 -6.39
N VAL A 258 -0.31 18.64 -5.48
CA VAL A 258 -1.65 19.17 -5.78
C VAL A 258 -1.58 20.35 -6.75
N ARG A 259 -0.57 21.22 -6.62
CA ARG A 259 -0.41 22.39 -7.48
C ARG A 259 0.07 22.03 -8.89
N GLU A 260 1.03 21.12 -9.01
CA GLU A 260 1.67 20.80 -10.28
C GLU A 260 1.00 19.60 -10.99
N GLY A 261 0.23 18.80 -10.25
CA GLY A 261 -0.45 17.59 -10.72
C GLY A 261 0.38 16.33 -10.55
N SER A 262 -0.34 15.21 -10.45
CA SER A 262 0.24 13.87 -10.34
C SER A 262 0.93 13.43 -11.64
N ALA A 263 1.61 12.28 -11.55
CA ALA A 263 2.23 11.63 -12.68
C ALA A 263 2.11 10.12 -12.56
N MET A 264 2.13 9.43 -13.69
CA MET A 264 2.39 7.99 -13.74
C MET A 264 3.79 7.73 -14.30
N LEU A 265 4.56 6.91 -13.59
CA LEU A 265 5.90 6.46 -13.98
C LEU A 265 5.85 4.97 -14.33
N GLN A 266 6.85 4.53 -15.09
CA GLN A 266 7.13 3.10 -15.29
C GLN A 266 8.49 2.79 -14.64
N ILE A 267 8.53 1.68 -13.92
CA ILE A 267 9.73 1.08 -13.34
C ILE A 267 9.99 -0.21 -14.10
N ASP A 268 11.20 -0.34 -14.62
CA ASP A 268 11.68 -1.58 -15.23
C ASP A 268 12.10 -2.53 -14.11
N VAL A 269 11.62 -3.77 -14.20
CA VAL A 269 11.78 -4.80 -13.17
C VAL A 269 12.68 -5.91 -13.69
N ASP A 270 13.74 -6.23 -12.95
CA ASP A 270 14.53 -7.45 -13.16
C ASP A 270 13.83 -8.62 -12.44
N THR A 271 13.24 -9.50 -13.24
CA THR A 271 12.48 -10.67 -12.77
C THR A 271 13.35 -11.91 -12.54
N GLU A 272 14.64 -11.86 -12.84
CA GLU A 272 15.57 -12.99 -12.66
C GLU A 272 16.42 -12.84 -11.42
N LYS A 273 16.96 -11.65 -11.18
CA LYS A 273 17.87 -11.37 -10.06
C LYS A 273 17.25 -10.43 -9.01
N GLY A 274 16.12 -9.81 -9.35
CA GLY A 274 15.61 -8.66 -8.63
C GLY A 274 16.36 -7.38 -9.01
N GLY A 275 15.67 -6.25 -8.90
CA GLY A 275 16.18 -4.95 -9.29
C GLY A 275 15.07 -4.07 -9.86
N LEU A 276 15.12 -2.79 -9.51
CA LEU A 276 14.15 -1.79 -9.95
C LEU A 276 14.90 -0.61 -10.54
N THR A 277 14.49 -0.14 -11.72
CA THR A 277 15.05 1.06 -12.36
C THR A 277 13.96 1.94 -12.93
N VAL A 278 14.01 3.25 -12.69
CA VAL A 278 13.05 4.18 -13.30
C VAL A 278 13.26 4.24 -14.81
N ASN A 279 12.23 3.94 -15.60
CA ASN A 279 12.25 4.16 -17.04
C ASN A 279 12.15 5.67 -17.32
N LYS A 280 13.29 6.29 -17.68
CA LYS A 280 13.37 7.74 -17.94
C LYS A 280 12.65 8.20 -19.22
N ASN A 281 12.20 7.27 -20.06
CA ASN A 281 11.50 7.57 -21.31
C ASN A 281 9.97 7.57 -21.17
N PHE A 282 9.46 7.04 -20.05
CA PHE A 282 8.02 6.95 -19.76
C PHE A 282 7.59 7.96 -18.70
N LEU A 283 6.58 8.75 -19.02
CA LEU A 283 5.90 9.66 -18.09
C LEU A 283 4.51 9.95 -18.66
N VAL A 284 3.47 9.73 -17.85
CA VAL A 284 2.17 10.36 -18.07
C VAL A 284 2.06 11.52 -17.09
N ASP A 285 1.83 12.71 -17.63
CA ASP A 285 1.77 13.96 -16.88
C ASP A 285 0.32 14.41 -16.76
N PHE A 286 -0.24 14.33 -15.54
CA PHE A 286 -1.61 14.77 -15.25
C PHE A 286 -1.69 16.22 -14.78
N GLY A 287 -0.58 16.97 -14.81
CA GLY A 287 -0.53 18.40 -14.51
C GLY A 287 -1.09 19.29 -15.61
N ARG A 288 -1.24 18.76 -16.82
CA ARG A 288 -1.68 19.50 -18.01
C ARG A 288 -3.06 19.04 -18.51
N GLU A 289 -3.85 18.42 -17.65
CA GLU A 289 -5.22 18.02 -17.98
C GLU A 289 -6.08 19.26 -18.30
N PRO A 290 -7.12 19.15 -19.15
CA PRO A 290 -7.90 20.29 -19.65
C PRO A 290 -8.52 21.18 -18.56
N ASN A 291 -8.85 20.60 -17.41
CA ASN A 291 -9.47 21.29 -16.27
C ASN A 291 -8.47 21.65 -15.16
N GLY A 292 -7.17 21.54 -15.46
CA GLY A 292 -6.09 21.79 -14.51
C GLY A 292 -5.51 20.50 -13.89
N PRO A 293 -4.53 20.66 -12.98
CA PRO A 293 -3.80 19.54 -12.40
C PRO A 293 -4.69 18.48 -11.77
N SER A 294 -4.48 17.22 -12.16
CA SER A 294 -5.26 16.07 -11.68
C SER A 294 -4.42 15.14 -10.80
N LEU A 295 -5.11 14.43 -9.91
CA LEU A 295 -4.53 13.49 -8.94
C LEU A 295 -4.91 12.05 -9.32
N ALA A 296 -4.03 11.38 -10.07
CA ALA A 296 -4.18 10.00 -10.50
C ALA A 296 -3.88 9.04 -9.35
N HIS A 297 -4.77 8.07 -9.19
CA HIS A 297 -4.76 7.10 -8.11
C HIS A 297 -4.56 5.69 -8.66
N ASP A 298 -5.61 4.88 -8.78
CA ASP A 298 -5.48 3.48 -9.24
C ASP A 298 -5.21 3.38 -10.75
N ILE A 299 -4.56 2.29 -11.14
CA ILE A 299 -4.21 1.96 -12.53
C ILE A 299 -4.86 0.61 -12.82
N HIS A 300 -5.65 0.52 -13.89
CA HIS A 300 -6.24 -0.75 -14.32
C HIS A 300 -5.93 -1.03 -15.78
N PHE A 301 -5.49 -2.25 -16.09
CA PHE A 301 -5.25 -2.65 -17.47
C PHE A 301 -6.51 -3.25 -18.11
N PRO A 302 -6.80 -2.94 -19.39
CA PRO A 302 -7.98 -3.46 -20.08
C PRO A 302 -8.07 -4.99 -20.14
N CYS A 303 -6.93 -5.69 -20.07
CA CYS A 303 -6.85 -7.15 -20.20
C CYS A 303 -6.74 -7.89 -18.86
N GLY A 304 -6.99 -7.20 -17.74
CA GLY A 304 -6.72 -7.70 -16.41
C GLY A 304 -5.29 -7.41 -15.96
N ASP A 305 -5.12 -7.43 -14.65
CA ASP A 305 -3.93 -6.97 -13.95
C ASP A 305 -3.64 -7.85 -12.72
N ALA A 306 -2.49 -7.62 -12.06
CA ALA A 306 -1.98 -8.40 -10.92
C ALA A 306 -2.33 -7.75 -9.57
#